data_AF-A0A8H4AXD2-F1
#
_entry.id   AF-A0A8H4AXD2-F1
#
_cell.length_a   1.000
_cell.length_b   1.000
_cell.length_c   1.000
_cell.angle_alpha   90.00
_cell.angle_beta   90.00
_cell.angle_gamma   90.00
#
_symmetry.space_group_name_H-M   'P 1'
#
loop_
_entity.id
_entity.type
_entity.pdbx_description
1 polymer ?
#
loop_
_entity_poly.entity_id
_entity_poly.type
_entity_poly.pdbx_seq_one_letter_code
_entity_poly.pdbx_strand_id
1 'polypeptide(L)' 'MRYLKLAADNGNPTAMYNVGSAYWIGKGVIKDQEIGSRYLRMAAMKGQHNAIAMCEKLGIIY' A
#
# COMPACT_ATOMS: atom_id res chain seq x y z
N MET A 1 12.29 -0.15 -5.33
CA MET A 1 11.51 -0.19 -4.07
C MET A 1 12.14 0.48 -2.86
N ARG A 2 13.46 0.67 -2.80
CA ARG A 2 14.09 1.28 -1.61
C ARG A 2 13.57 2.69 -1.29
N TYR A 3 13.41 3.56 -2.29
CA TYR A 3 12.88 4.92 -2.10
C TYR A 3 11.40 4.96 -1.72
N LEU A 4 10.58 4.08 -2.29
CA LEU A 4 9.15 4.00 -1.96
C LEU A 4 8.93 3.51 -0.52
N LYS A 5 9.72 2.54 -0.06
CA LYS A 5 9.69 2.12 1.35
C LYS A 5 10.11 3.25 2.27
N LEU A 6 11.20 3.95 1.96
CA LEU A 6 11.66 5.08 2.77
C LEU A 6 10.59 6.19 2.86
N ALA A 7 9.93 6.51 1.75
CA ALA A 7 8.85 7.49 1.74
C ALA A 7 7.61 6.99 2.52
N ALA A 8 7.28 5.70 2.41
CA ALA A 8 6.20 5.09 3.19
C ALA A 8 6.50 5.12 4.69
N ASP A 9 7.75 4.82 5.09
CA ASP A 9 8.21 4.89 6.48
C ASP A 9 8.22 6.33 6.99
N ASN A 10 8.49 7.31 6.12
CA ASN A 10 8.35 8.74 6.42
C ASN A 10 6.90 9.23 6.47
N GLY A 11 5.92 8.31 6.46
CA GLY A 11 4.51 8.64 6.60
C GLY A 11 3.83 9.10 5.32
N ASN A 12 4.46 9.01 4.15
CA ASN A 12 3.87 9.42 2.88
C ASN A 12 2.82 8.39 2.43
N PRO A 13 1.53 8.73 2.41
CA PRO A 13 0.49 7.74 2.14
C PRO A 13 0.47 7.32 0.67
N THR A 14 0.90 8.17 -0.26
CA THR A 14 1.07 7.80 -1.69
C THR A 14 2.14 6.72 -1.85
N ALA A 15 3.23 6.83 -1.10
CA ALA A 15 4.28 5.83 -1.10
C ALA A 15 3.80 4.51 -0.47
N MET A 16 3.05 4.57 0.64
CA MET A 16 2.41 3.39 1.24
C MET A 16 1.50 2.68 0.23
N TYR A 17 0.66 3.42 -0.51
CA TYR A 17 -0.18 2.86 -1.58
C TYR A 17 0.66 2.16 -2.66
N ASN A 18 1.73 2.81 -3.13
CA ASN A 18 2.60 2.23 -4.17
C ASN A 18 3.34 0.99 -3.69
N VAL A 19 3.81 0.97 -2.43
CA VAL A 19 4.43 -0.20 -1.82
C VAL A 19 3.40 -1.32 -1.68
N GLY A 20 2.22 -1.02 -1.15
CA GLY A 20 1.15 -1.99 -0.96
C GLY A 20 0.68 -2.62 -2.27
N SER A 21 0.45 -1.78 -3.29
CA SER A 21 0.10 -2.21 -4.64
C SER A 21 1.18 -3.09 -5.25
N ALA A 22 2.46 -2.73 -5.10
CA ALA A 22 3.55 -3.51 -5.64
C ALA A 22 3.70 -4.90 -4.99
N TYR A 23 3.52 -4.99 -3.67
CA TYR A 23 3.47 -6.26 -2.96
C TYR A 23 2.24 -7.09 -3.36
N TRP A 24 1.10 -6.43 -3.59
CA TRP A 24 -0.14 -7.10 -4.03
C TRP A 24 -0.01 -7.74 -5.42
N ILE A 25 0.59 -7.02 -6.38
CA ILE A 25 0.73 -7.49 -7.77
C ILE A 25 2.06 -8.21 -8.05
N GLY A 26 3.03 -8.15 -7.13
CA GLY A 26 4.37 -8.71 -7.32
C GLY A 26 5.26 -7.91 -8.29
N LYS A 27 5.04 -6.59 -8.41
CA LYS A 27 5.79 -5.75 -9.36
C LYS A 27 7.13 -5.32 -8.79
N GLY A 28 8.19 -6.04 -9.16
CA GLY A 28 9.57 -5.75 -8.72
C GLY A 28 9.85 -6.10 -7.26
N VAL A 29 8.95 -6.85 -6.63
CA VAL A 29 9.08 -7.46 -5.31
C VAL A 29 8.40 -8.82 -5.33
N ILE A 30 8.78 -9.71 -4.41
CA ILE A 30 8.06 -10.96 -4.18
C ILE A 30 6.61 -10.60 -3.81
N LYS A 31 5.66 -11.19 -4.53
CA LYS A 31 4.23 -10.99 -4.28
C LYS A 31 3.90 -11.44 -2.87
N ASP A 32 3.36 -10.53 -2.10
CA ASP A 32 2.93 -10.77 -0.73
C ASP A 32 1.66 -9.95 -0.48
N GLN A 33 0.52 -10.64 -0.48
CA GLN A 33 -0.77 -9.99 -0.30
C GLN A 33 -0.98 -9.51 1.13
N GLU A 34 -0.36 -10.14 2.11
CA GLU A 34 -0.46 -9.75 3.51
C GLU A 34 0.24 -8.40 3.72
N ILE A 35 1.51 -8.31 3.29
CA ILE A 35 2.27 -7.05 3.32
C ILE A 35 1.58 -5.99 2.45
N GLY A 36 1.11 -6.38 1.26
CA GLY A 36 0.39 -5.49 0.35
C GLY A 36 -0.84 -4.85 1.00
N SER A 37 -1.68 -5.69 1.63
CA SER A 37 -2.88 -5.24 2.32
C SER A 37 -2.57 -4.35 3.53
N ARG A 38 -1.51 -4.66 4.29
CA ARG A 38 -1.09 -3.85 5.44
C ARG A 38 -0.71 -2.43 5.02
N TYR A 39 0.10 -2.28 3.97
CA TYR A 39 0.47 -0.96 3.46
C TYR A 39 -0.72 -0.20 2.85
N LEU A 40 -1.61 -0.92 2.15
CA LEU A 40 -2.84 -0.33 1.63
C LEU A 40 -3.76 0.18 2.76
N ARG A 41 -3.91 -0.57 3.86
CA ARG A 41 -4.64 -0.11 5.05
C ARG A 41 -4.02 1.15 5.62
N MET A 42 -2.69 1.15 5.84
CA MET A 42 -2.00 2.30 6.41
C MET A 42 -2.15 3.56 5.53
N ALA A 43 -2.07 3.41 4.22
CA ALA A 43 -2.33 4.49 3.28
C ALA A 43 -3.78 5.00 3.40
N ALA A 44 -4.74 4.08 3.44
CA ALA A 44 -6.16 4.44 3.52
C ALA A 44 -6.52 5.12 4.85
N MET A 45 -5.97 4.65 5.98
CA MET A 45 -6.08 5.30 7.30
C MET A 45 -5.53 6.73 7.31
N LYS A 46 -4.53 7.03 6.46
CA LYS A 46 -3.94 8.36 6.29
C LYS A 46 -4.73 9.24 5.31
N GLY A 47 -5.90 8.79 4.84
CA GLY A 47 -6.75 9.54 3.91
C GLY A 47 -6.32 9.46 2.45
N GLN A 48 -5.52 8.46 2.05
CA GLN A 48 -5.18 8.28 0.63
C GLN A 48 -6.35 7.69 -0.15
N HIS A 49 -7.02 8.53 -0.93
CA HIS A 49 -8.16 8.18 -1.77
C HIS A 49 -7.92 6.95 -2.66
N ASN A 50 -6.74 6.82 -3.27
CA ASN A 50 -6.42 5.66 -4.12
C ASN A 50 -6.33 4.36 -3.31
N ALA A 51 -5.80 4.44 -2.08
CA ALA A 51 -5.72 3.28 -1.20
C ALA A 51 -7.08 2.90 -0.63
N ILE A 52 -7.91 3.88 -0.27
CA ILE A 52 -9.31 3.71 0.16
C ILE A 52 -10.08 2.95 -0.94
N ALA A 53 -10.08 3.46 -2.17
CA ALA A 53 -10.77 2.82 -3.29
C ALA A 53 -10.22 1.41 -3.60
N MET A 54 -8.91 1.22 -3.48
CA MET A 54 -8.30 -0.10 -3.66
C MET A 54 -8.72 -1.07 -2.55
N CYS A 55 -8.73 -0.62 -1.29
CA CYS A 55 -9.13 -1.44 -0.17
C CYS A 55 -10.61 -1.84 -0.25
N GLU A 56 -11.49 -0.92 -0.62
CA GLU A 56 -12.90 -1.22 -0.87
C GLU A 56 -13.07 -2.26 -1.98
N LYS A 57 -12.35 -2.08 -3.11
CA LYS A 57 -12.38 -3.03 -4.23
C LYS A 57 -11.85 -4.42 -3.83
N LEU A 58 -10.88 -4.48 -2.92
CA LEU A 58 -10.25 -5.72 -2.47
C LEU A 58 -10.88 -6.32 -1.21
N GLY A 59 -11.88 -5.67 -0.60
CA GLY A 59 -12.49 -6.11 0.67
C GLY A 59 -11.54 -6.01 1.87
N ILE A 60 -10.56 -5.12 1.81
CA ILE A 60 -9.58 -4.89 2.89
C ILE A 60 -10.16 -3.83 3.83
N ILE A 61 -10.30 -4.16 5.12
CA ILE A 61 -10.81 -3.25 6.15
C ILE A 61 -9.67 -2.30 6.58
N TYR A 62 -9.84 -0.99 6.59
CA TYR A 62 -8.77 -0.04 6.95
C TYR A 62 -9.24 1.01 7.95
#